data_AF-A0A847NYD8-F1
#
_entry.id   AF-A0A847NYD8-F1
#
_cell.length_a   1.000
_cell.length_b   1.000
_cell.length_c   1.000
_cell.angle_alpha   90.00
_cell.angle_beta   90.00
_cell.angle_gamma   90.00
#
_symmetry.space_group_name_H-M   'P 1'
#
loop_
_entity.id
_entity.type
_entity.pdbx_description
1 polymer ?
#
loop_
_entity_poly.entity_id
_entity_poly.type
_entity_poly.pdbx_seq_one_letter_code
_entity_poly.pdbx_strand_id
1 'polypeptide(L)'
;MKKNLILYLALALVVIACSPKDTLVIQSFEFIPVDMEKIDQQDYSDLITIVDNKYGGGNDVFKTASIVREEAHFVYFRVFSSKDESCYRVSVDRMRSKIINIQPDCEVTIEK
;
A
#
# COMPACT_ATOMS: atom_id res chain seq x y z
N MET A 1 45.68 -46.28 -14.69
CA MET A 1 44.20 -46.31 -14.79
C MET A 1 43.61 -45.90 -13.46
N LYS A 2 42.99 -44.71 -13.38
CA LYS A 2 42.07 -44.20 -12.34
C LYS A 2 41.64 -42.79 -12.78
N LYS A 3 41.10 -42.71 -14.01
CA LYS A 3 40.27 -41.58 -14.45
C LYS A 3 38.85 -41.96 -13.99
N ASN A 4 38.08 -40.99 -13.49
CA ASN A 4 36.69 -41.10 -12.99
C ASN A 4 36.52 -40.98 -11.46
N LEU A 5 37.03 -39.91 -10.84
CA LEU A 5 36.51 -39.47 -9.54
C LEU A 5 36.63 -37.96 -9.29
N ILE A 6 36.71 -37.14 -10.33
CA ILE A 6 36.74 -35.67 -10.21
C ILE A 6 35.76 -35.05 -11.23
N LEU A 7 34.64 -35.72 -11.48
CA LEU A 7 33.60 -35.26 -12.40
C LEU A 7 32.24 -35.03 -11.71
N TYR A 8 32.21 -34.96 -10.38
CA TYR A 8 30.96 -34.84 -9.62
C TYR A 8 30.96 -33.74 -8.53
N LEU A 9 32.02 -32.92 -8.42
CA LEU A 9 32.09 -31.88 -7.38
C LEU A 9 32.02 -30.43 -7.90
N ALA A 10 31.89 -30.23 -9.22
CA ALA A 10 31.73 -28.90 -9.81
C ALA A 10 30.32 -28.66 -10.38
N LEU A 11 29.36 -29.52 -10.03
CA LEU A 11 27.97 -29.48 -10.48
C LEU A 11 27.02 -29.13 -9.31
N ALA A 12 27.35 -28.10 -8.53
CA ALA A 12 26.50 -27.67 -7.41
C ALA A 12 26.64 -26.18 -7.07
N LEU A 13 26.98 -25.33 -8.04
CA LEU A 13 26.94 -23.87 -7.88
C LEU A 13 26.15 -23.23 -9.02
N VAL A 14 24.98 -23.82 -9.31
CA VAL A 14 23.87 -23.10 -9.94
C VAL A 14 23.09 -22.46 -8.78
N VAL A 15 23.66 -21.44 -8.16
CA VAL A 15 22.87 -20.51 -7.37
C VAL A 15 22.43 -19.44 -8.34
N ILE A 16 21.27 -19.71 -8.93
CA ILE A 16 20.45 -18.75 -9.64
C ILE A 16 20.34 -17.54 -8.72
N ALA A 17 21.11 -16.49 -9.00
CA ALA A 17 20.82 -15.17 -8.48
C ALA A 17 19.54 -14.73 -9.17
N CYS A 18 18.42 -15.25 -8.66
CA CYS A 18 17.11 -14.70 -8.87
C CYS A 18 17.16 -13.34 -8.18
N SER A 19 17.56 -12.31 -8.94
CA SER A 19 17.28 -10.93 -8.57
C SER A 19 15.79 -10.89 -8.19
N PRO A 20 15.40 -10.27 -7.06
CA PRO A 20 14.02 -10.26 -6.65
C PRO A 20 13.24 -9.70 -7.83
N LYS A 21 12.37 -10.53 -8.41
CA LYS A 21 11.31 -10.03 -9.27
C LYS A 21 10.70 -8.92 -8.45
N ASP A 22 10.71 -7.70 -8.97
CA ASP A 22 9.79 -6.65 -8.54
C ASP A 22 8.45 -7.34 -8.46
N THR A 23 8.10 -7.71 -7.24
CA THR A 23 6.89 -8.43 -6.98
C THR A 23 5.90 -7.30 -7.07
N LEU A 24 5.43 -7.06 -8.30
CA LEU A 24 4.19 -6.37 -8.54
C LEU A 24 3.18 -7.20 -7.77
N VAL A 25 3.01 -6.85 -6.50
CA VAL A 25 1.88 -7.26 -5.70
C VAL A 25 0.73 -6.68 -6.48
N ILE A 26 0.14 -7.52 -7.34
CA ILE A 26 -1.19 -7.28 -7.88
C ILE A 26 -2.06 -7.33 -6.63
N GLN A 27 -2.20 -6.19 -5.95
CA GLN A 27 -3.18 -6.03 -4.89
C GLN A 27 -4.51 -6.17 -5.61
N SER A 28 -5.10 -7.36 -5.54
CA SER A 28 -6.48 -7.56 -5.88
C SER A 28 -7.27 -6.69 -4.91
N PHE A 29 -7.78 -5.55 -5.39
CA PHE A 29 -8.70 -4.75 -4.60
C PHE A 29 -10.01 -5.52 -4.55
N GLU A 30 -10.18 -6.28 -3.48
CA GLU A 30 -11.49 -6.56 -2.92
C GLU A 30 -12.27 -5.23 -2.93
N PHE A 31 -13.54 -5.27 -3.33
CA PHE A 31 -14.34 -4.06 -3.41
C PHE A 31 -14.50 -3.50 -2.00
N ILE A 32 -13.84 -2.38 -1.70
CA ILE A 32 -13.98 -1.68 -0.41
C ILE A 32 -14.90 -0.47 -0.65
N PRO A 33 -16.19 -0.56 -0.31
CA PRO A 33 -17.11 0.56 -0.44
C PRO A 33 -16.69 1.70 0.49
N VAL A 34 -17.02 2.92 0.07
CA VAL A 34 -16.87 4.12 0.89
C VAL A 34 -18.16 4.93 0.83
N ASP A 35 -18.54 5.48 1.97
CA ASP A 35 -19.64 6.44 2.05
C ASP A 35 -19.18 7.81 1.53
N MET A 36 -19.69 8.19 0.36
CA MET A 36 -19.36 9.47 -0.26
C MET A 36 -20.02 10.66 0.48
N GLU A 37 -21.13 10.44 1.17
CA GLU A 37 -21.77 11.51 1.95
C GLU A 37 -20.88 11.95 3.10
N LYS A 38 -20.26 10.99 3.81
CA LYS A 38 -19.26 11.29 4.84
C LYS A 38 -18.05 12.03 4.28
N ILE A 39 -17.53 11.59 3.13
CA ILE A 39 -16.43 12.30 2.46
C ILE A 39 -16.81 13.75 2.16
N ASP A 40 -17.99 13.98 1.59
CA ASP A 40 -18.46 15.34 1.27
C ASP A 40 -18.67 16.20 2.52
N GLN A 41 -18.95 15.58 3.68
CA GLN A 41 -19.01 16.20 5.01
C GLN A 41 -17.63 16.33 5.70
N GLN A 42 -16.54 15.96 5.02
CA GLN A 42 -15.17 15.90 5.57
C GLN A 42 -14.99 14.94 6.76
N ASP A 43 -15.89 13.96 6.91
CA ASP A 43 -15.73 12.84 7.83
C ASP A 43 -14.97 11.70 7.14
N TYR A 44 -13.69 11.55 7.49
CA TYR A 44 -12.81 10.52 6.93
C TYR A 44 -12.61 9.32 7.87
N SER A 45 -13.45 9.19 8.90
CA SER A 45 -13.36 8.11 9.89
C SER A 45 -13.32 6.72 9.26
N ASP A 46 -14.12 6.48 8.23
CA ASP A 46 -14.15 5.20 7.52
C ASP A 46 -12.83 4.91 6.81
N LEU A 47 -12.25 5.90 6.12
CA LEU A 47 -10.96 5.76 5.45
C LEU A 47 -9.83 5.46 6.45
N ILE A 48 -9.84 6.17 7.58
CA ILE A 48 -8.88 5.96 8.67
C ILE A 48 -9.01 4.54 9.22
N THR A 49 -10.24 4.12 9.54
CA THR A 49 -10.55 2.79 10.08
C THR A 49 -10.11 1.68 9.12
N ILE A 50 -10.37 1.84 7.80
CA ILE A 50 -9.96 0.87 6.79
C ILE A 50 -8.43 0.72 6.75
N VAL A 51 -7.71 1.84 6.73
CA VAL A 51 -6.23 1.82 6.72
C VAL A 51 -5.70 1.26 8.04
N ASP A 52 -6.27 1.64 9.18
CA ASP A 52 -5.82 1.17 10.49
C ASP A 52 -6.05 -0.33 10.68
N ASN A 53 -7.21 -0.85 10.30
CA ASN A 53 -7.48 -2.29 10.35
C ASN A 53 -6.51 -3.07 9.47
N LYS A 54 -6.19 -2.54 8.28
CA LYS A 54 -5.35 -3.24 7.30
C LYS A 54 -3.85 -3.16 7.60
N TYR A 55 -3.37 -2.03 8.10
CA TYR A 55 -1.92 -1.76 8.24
C TYR A 55 -1.49 -1.44 9.67
N GLY A 56 -2.39 -0.95 10.53
CA GLY A 56 -2.17 -0.74 11.97
C GLY A 56 -2.63 -1.91 12.85
N GLY A 57 -3.27 -2.93 12.26
CA GLY A 57 -3.86 -4.06 12.95
C GLY A 57 -5.06 -3.70 13.83
N GLY A 58 -5.73 -2.56 13.57
CA GLY A 58 -6.89 -2.09 14.35
C GLY A 58 -6.54 -1.54 15.73
N ASN A 59 -5.30 -1.05 15.91
CA ASN A 59 -4.78 -0.57 17.21
C ASN A 59 -4.69 0.96 17.29
N ASP A 60 -5.54 1.67 16.54
CA ASP A 60 -5.61 3.13 16.46
C ASP A 60 -4.23 3.75 16.19
N VAL A 61 -3.47 3.14 15.27
CA VAL A 61 -2.17 3.63 14.81
C VAL A 61 -2.40 4.84 13.90
N PHE A 62 -3.28 4.67 12.92
CA PHE A 62 -3.68 5.71 11.96
C PHE A 62 -4.86 6.50 12.50
N LYS A 63 -4.74 7.84 12.51
CA LYS A 63 -5.72 8.72 13.19
C LYS A 63 -6.17 9.93 12.41
N THR A 64 -5.42 10.32 11.38
CA THR A 64 -5.74 11.52 10.62
C THR A 64 -5.72 11.22 9.14
N ALA A 65 -6.58 11.90 8.40
CA ALA A 65 -6.60 11.84 6.95
C ALA A 65 -6.76 13.25 6.39
N SER A 66 -6.12 13.52 5.26
CA SER A 66 -6.28 14.78 4.53
C SER A 66 -6.36 14.54 3.04
N ILE A 67 -7.04 15.44 2.34
CA ILE A 67 -7.07 15.45 0.88
C ILE A 67 -5.70 15.93 0.38
N VAL A 68 -5.09 15.15 -0.50
CA VAL A 68 -3.86 15.49 -1.22
C VAL A 68 -4.21 16.16 -2.55
N ARG A 69 -5.19 15.60 -3.24
CA ARG A 69 -5.61 16.05 -4.58
C ARG A 69 -7.03 15.62 -4.86
N GLU A 70 -7.77 16.48 -5.55
CA GLU A 70 -9.05 16.14 -6.15
C GLU A 70 -8.96 16.20 -7.68
N GLU A 71 -9.53 15.21 -8.34
CA GLU A 71 -9.73 15.14 -9.77
C GLU A 71 -11.21 14.83 -10.05
N ALA A 72 -11.65 14.93 -11.30
CA ALA A 72 -13.07 14.83 -11.66
C ALA A 72 -13.77 13.55 -11.16
N HIS A 73 -13.07 12.42 -11.16
CA HIS A 73 -13.61 11.13 -10.73
C HIS A 73 -12.90 10.53 -9.52
N PHE A 74 -11.77 11.10 -9.11
CA PHE A 74 -10.90 10.54 -8.09
C PHE A 74 -10.62 11.56 -6.99
N VAL A 75 -10.60 11.09 -5.75
CA VAL A 75 -10.09 11.86 -4.61
C VAL A 75 -8.95 11.07 -4.00
N TYR A 76 -7.83 11.74 -3.80
CA TYR A 76 -6.64 11.17 -3.21
C TYR A 76 -6.49 11.69 -1.79
N PHE A 77 -6.50 10.77 -0.84
CA PHE A 77 -6.28 11.06 0.57
C PHE A 77 -4.91 10.58 0.99
N ARG A 78 -4.35 11.21 2.01
CA ARG A 78 -3.25 10.67 2.79
C ARG A 78 -3.74 10.41 4.20
N VAL A 79 -3.57 9.18 4.66
CA VAL A 79 -3.87 8.76 6.04
C VAL A 79 -2.56 8.65 6.80
N PHE A 80 -2.43 9.36 7.91
CA PHE A 80 -1.21 9.43 8.71
C PHE A 80 -1.34 8.64 10.01
N SER A 81 -0.25 7.97 10.36
CA SER A 81 -0.03 7.42 11.68
C SER A 81 0.17 8.54 12.69
N SER A 82 -0.30 8.27 13.91
CA SER A 82 -0.06 9.10 15.09
C SER A 82 1.07 8.56 15.97
N LYS A 83 1.56 7.35 15.67
CA LYS A 83 2.61 6.67 16.44
C LYS A 83 3.99 6.78 15.77
N ASP A 84 4.02 6.85 14.44
CA ASP A 84 5.21 6.93 13.63
C ASP A 84 4.98 7.85 12.42
N GLU A 85 6.02 8.06 11.61
CA GLU A 85 5.97 8.87 10.40
C GLU A 85 5.36 8.13 9.20
N SER A 86 4.72 6.98 9.43
CA SER A 86 4.11 6.20 8.35
C SER A 86 2.79 6.81 7.89
N CYS A 87 2.51 6.63 6.60
CA CYS A 87 1.36 7.21 5.95
C CYS A 87 1.08 6.47 4.64
N TYR A 88 -0.20 6.41 4.31
CA TYR A 88 -0.71 5.72 3.13
C TYR A 88 -1.52 6.67 2.27
N ARG A 89 -1.31 6.59 0.95
CA ARG A 89 -2.18 7.21 -0.03
C ARG A 89 -3.36 6.31 -0.29
N VAL A 90 -4.55 6.86 -0.16
CA VAL A 90 -5.82 6.19 -0.48
C VAL A 90 -6.41 6.88 -1.70
N SER A 91 -6.66 6.12 -2.77
CA SER A 91 -7.32 6.62 -3.97
C SER A 91 -8.77 6.14 -3.98
N VAL A 92 -9.71 7.08 -3.98
CA VAL A 92 -11.15 6.83 -3.98
C VAL A 92 -11.73 7.21 -5.32
N ASP A 93 -12.54 6.32 -5.91
CA ASP A 93 -13.34 6.61 -7.09
C ASP A 93 -14.73 7.09 -6.64
N ARG A 94 -15.05 8.35 -6.93
CA ARG A 94 -16.31 9.00 -6.52
C ARG A 94 -17.52 8.40 -7.22
N MET A 95 -17.38 7.98 -8.47
CA MET A 95 -18.49 7.44 -9.25
C MET A 95 -18.88 6.05 -8.81
N ARG A 96 -17.89 5.26 -8.40
CA ARG A 96 -18.09 3.88 -7.95
C ARG A 96 -18.17 3.74 -6.42
N SER A 97 -18.08 4.86 -5.69
CA SER A 97 -18.10 4.94 -4.22
C SER A 97 -17.20 3.89 -3.56
N LYS A 98 -15.94 3.82 -4.00
CA LYS A 98 -15.01 2.76 -3.55
C LYS A 98 -13.55 3.18 -3.52
N ILE A 99 -12.79 2.51 -2.67
CA ILE A 99 -11.32 2.58 -2.70
C ILE A 99 -10.81 1.74 -3.88
N ILE A 100 -9.96 2.34 -4.71
CA ILE A 100 -9.32 1.67 -5.85
C ILE A 100 -7.83 1.40 -5.61
N ASN A 101 -7.22 2.07 -4.63
CA ASN A 101 -5.82 1.86 -4.30
C ASN A 101 -5.49 2.30 -2.86
N ILE A 102 -4.63 1.55 -2.17
CA ILE A 102 -4.00 1.96 -0.91
C ILE A 102 -2.52 1.59 -0.95
N GLN A 103 -1.63 2.58 -0.90
CA GLN A 103 -0.18 2.34 -1.00
C GLN A 103 0.61 3.22 -0.01
N PRO A 104 1.79 2.78 0.45
CA PRO A 104 2.71 3.63 1.23
C PRO A 104 3.06 4.92 0.47
N ASP A 105 3.26 6.05 1.17
CA ASP A 105 3.34 7.37 0.51
C ASP A 105 4.34 8.41 1.05
N CYS A 106 4.91 8.31 2.25
CA CYS A 106 5.65 9.43 2.88
C CYS A 106 7.03 9.68 2.22
N GLU A 107 7.61 10.89 2.15
CA GLU A 107 7.37 12.19 2.82
C GLU A 107 6.46 13.18 2.04
N VAL A 108 5.83 14.13 2.75
CA VAL A 108 5.27 15.37 2.18
C VAL A 108 5.76 16.56 2.99
N THR A 109 6.53 17.42 2.33
CA THR A 109 6.81 18.78 2.78
C THR A 109 5.68 19.66 2.30
N ILE A 110 4.82 20.12 3.21
CA ILE A 110 3.93 21.24 2.91
C ILE A 110 4.68 22.50 3.33
N GLU A 111 5.45 23.09 2.41
CA GLU A 111 5.94 24.46 2.59
C GLU A 111 4.73 25.41 2.49
N LYS A 112 4.54 26.23 3.53
CA LYS A 112 3.59 27.35 3.55
C LYS A 112 4.17 28.55 2.82
#